data_AF-A0A971BC13-F1
#
_entry.id   AF-A0A971BC13-F1
#
_cell.length_a   1.000
_cell.length_b   1.000
_cell.length_c   1.000
_cell.angle_alpha   90.00
_cell.angle_beta   90.00
_cell.angle_gamma   90.00
#
_symmetry.space_group_name_H-M   'P 1'
#
loop_
_entity.id
_entity.type
_entity.pdbx_description
1 polymer ?
#
loop_
_entity_poly.entity_id
_entity_poly.type
_entity_poly.pdbx_seq_one_letter_code
_entity_poly.pdbx_strand_id
1 'polypeptide(L)'
;MKTIKKILAITLFLGLLLLVAPTVKSYNLVPYRDTNGNYLTYTGTSTNVMLPDAYEQQDTYFRGIWVTPKDSSCIGTIKREGGKTLAEEIDEYKAEVIQIFDVMNYYNLNALIFHIRIDNDALYPSTMNPWSDWFTTYGLDPGWDPLAWVIEECHKRGYEFHAWMNPYRIKASSDKTVAELATMIRSYAPNNIGADASNILGEKDGGAILNPGIPAVRKFIVDTCMEVIRNYDVDAIHFDDYFYSDMGAAGALTGSNSILTEPDQAT
;
A
#
# COMPACT_ATOMS: atom_id res chain seq x y z
N MET A 1 39.73 -16.41 -41.66
CA MET A 1 39.74 -15.22 -40.76
C MET A 1 38.36 -14.76 -40.30
N LYS A 2 37.35 -14.56 -41.17
CA LYS A 2 36.02 -14.08 -40.75
C LYS A 2 35.28 -15.01 -39.78
N THR A 3 35.39 -16.32 -39.95
CA THR A 3 34.74 -17.33 -39.09
C THR A 3 35.34 -17.36 -37.67
N ILE A 4 36.67 -17.24 -37.56
CA ILE A 4 37.38 -17.22 -36.27
C ILE A 4 37.00 -15.98 -35.45
N LYS A 5 36.88 -14.81 -36.09
CA LYS A 5 36.41 -13.57 -35.42
C LYS A 5 34.97 -13.68 -34.93
N LYS A 6 34.08 -14.35 -35.67
CA LYS A 6 32.69 -14.58 -35.24
C LYS A 6 32.61 -15.53 -34.04
N ILE A 7 33.38 -16.62 -34.05
CA ILE A 7 33.44 -17.55 -32.92
C ILE A 7 33.97 -16.83 -31.68
N LEU A 8 35.06 -16.08 -31.80
CA LEU A 8 35.64 -15.34 -30.68
C LEU A 8 34.68 -14.30 -30.09
N ALA A 9 33.92 -13.58 -30.93
CA ALA A 9 32.92 -12.61 -30.47
C ALA A 9 31.76 -13.29 -29.72
N ILE A 10 31.28 -14.45 -30.20
CA ILE A 10 30.24 -15.22 -29.53
C ILE A 10 30.75 -15.75 -28.18
N THR A 11 31.98 -16.27 -28.13
CA THR A 11 32.57 -16.76 -26.87
C THR A 11 32.79 -15.64 -25.86
N LEU A 12 33.22 -14.45 -26.32
CA LEU A 12 33.33 -13.28 -25.44
C LEU A 12 31.97 -12.82 -24.92
N PHE A 13 30.94 -12.81 -25.78
CA PHE A 13 29.57 -12.43 -25.40
C PHE A 13 28.94 -13.41 -24.40
N LEU A 14 29.10 -14.73 -24.61
CA LEU A 14 28.67 -15.74 -23.64
C LEU A 14 29.46 -15.67 -22.32
N GLY A 15 30.76 -15.40 -22.39
CA GLY A 15 31.58 -15.18 -21.20
C GLY A 15 31.15 -13.93 -20.42
N LEU A 16 30.75 -12.87 -21.12
CA LEU A 16 30.21 -11.66 -20.50
C LEU A 16 28.82 -11.92 -19.89
N LEU A 17 27.96 -12.71 -20.55
CA LEU A 17 26.66 -13.11 -20.00
C LEU A 17 26.80 -13.93 -18.70
N LEU A 18 27.84 -14.77 -18.60
CA LEU A 18 28.16 -15.53 -17.38
C LEU A 18 28.73 -14.67 -16.24
N LEU A 19 29.36 -13.52 -16.57
CA LEU A 19 29.86 -12.54 -15.58
C LEU A 19 28.75 -11.63 -15.02
N VAL A 20 27.62 -11.52 -15.72
CA VAL A 20 26.47 -10.70 -15.33
C VAL A 20 25.30 -11.56 -14.84
N ALA A 21 25.48 -12.88 -14.73
CA ALA A 21 24.49 -13.72 -14.07
C ALA A 21 24.41 -13.28 -12.60
N PRO A 22 23.27 -12.75 -12.12
CA PRO A 22 23.13 -12.44 -10.72
C PRO A 22 23.39 -13.72 -9.94
N THR A 23 24.33 -13.69 -9.01
CA THR A 23 24.46 -14.75 -8.01
C THR A 23 23.20 -14.72 -7.18
N VAL A 24 22.22 -15.53 -7.56
CA VAL A 24 21.06 -15.80 -6.71
C VAL A 24 21.60 -16.62 -5.54
N LYS A 25 21.86 -15.95 -4.40
CA LYS A 25 22.11 -16.64 -3.14
C LYS A 25 20.83 -17.42 -2.82
N SER A 26 20.90 -18.75 -2.87
CA SER A 26 19.82 -19.59 -2.39
C SER A 26 19.97 -19.70 -0.87
N TYR A 27 19.03 -19.14 -0.12
CA TYR A 27 18.92 -19.37 1.31
C TYR A 27 18.17 -20.68 1.56
N ASN A 28 18.58 -21.45 2.57
CA ASN A 28 17.72 -22.52 3.07
C ASN A 28 16.73 -21.88 4.04
N LEU A 29 15.45 -22.16 3.83
CA LEU A 29 14.42 -21.78 4.79
C LEU A 29 14.40 -22.81 5.92
N VAL A 30 14.54 -22.35 7.16
CA VAL A 30 14.45 -23.18 8.37
C VAL A 30 13.30 -22.72 9.25
N PRO A 31 12.64 -23.63 9.99
CA PRO A 31 11.60 -23.25 10.94
C PRO A 31 12.14 -22.28 12.00
N TYR A 32 11.49 -21.14 12.16
CA TYR A 32 11.85 -20.15 13.17
C TYR A 32 11.58 -20.69 14.57
N ARG A 33 12.51 -20.42 15.49
CA ARG A 33 12.37 -20.72 16.91
C ARG A 33 12.33 -19.44 17.73
N ASP A 34 11.40 -19.38 18.67
CA ASP A 34 11.37 -18.31 19.66
C ASP A 34 12.57 -18.40 20.63
N THR A 35 12.67 -17.44 21.54
CA THR A 35 13.73 -17.40 22.56
C THR A 35 13.69 -18.58 23.54
N ASN A 36 12.59 -19.34 23.57
CA ASN A 36 12.43 -20.54 24.39
C ASN A 36 12.67 -21.84 23.60
N GLY A 37 12.98 -21.73 22.30
CA GLY A 37 13.24 -22.86 21.40
C GLY A 37 11.99 -23.49 20.77
N ASN A 38 10.79 -22.93 20.98
CA ASN A 38 9.55 -23.41 20.38
C ASN A 38 9.47 -23.00 18.91
N TYR A 39 8.93 -23.85 18.05
CA TYR A 39 8.66 -23.47 16.67
C TYR A 39 7.49 -22.49 16.61
N LEU A 40 7.70 -21.37 15.92
CA LEU A 40 6.62 -20.45 15.61
C LEU A 40 5.82 -20.98 14.41
N THR A 41 4.50 -21.03 14.53
CA THR A 41 3.59 -21.40 13.43
C THR A 41 2.69 -20.23 13.05
N TYR A 42 2.13 -20.26 11.84
CA TYR A 42 1.07 -19.31 11.47
C TYR A 42 -0.16 -19.57 12.36
N THR A 43 -0.78 -18.51 12.85
CA THR A 43 -1.95 -18.55 13.74
C THR A 43 -3.02 -19.52 13.23
N GLY A 44 -3.48 -20.42 14.09
CA GLY A 44 -4.49 -21.43 13.75
C GLY A 44 -4.00 -22.56 12.84
N THR A 45 -2.69 -22.70 12.63
CA THR A 45 -2.11 -23.75 11.78
C THR A 45 -0.93 -24.46 12.46
N SER A 46 -0.56 -25.63 11.92
CA SER A 46 0.70 -26.32 12.24
C SER A 46 1.84 -25.98 11.28
N THR A 47 1.65 -25.00 10.39
CA THR A 47 2.65 -24.60 9.40
C THR A 47 3.68 -23.69 10.07
N ASN A 48 4.95 -24.10 10.06
CA ASN A 48 6.04 -23.32 10.62
C ASN A 48 6.25 -22.01 9.85
N VAL A 49 6.52 -20.94 10.57
CA VAL A 49 7.13 -19.73 10.03
C VAL A 49 8.56 -20.08 9.65
N MET A 50 8.94 -19.78 8.41
CA MET A 50 10.25 -20.14 7.89
C MET A 50 11.08 -18.88 7.67
N LEU A 51 12.33 -18.88 8.15
CA LEU A 51 13.30 -17.79 7.92
C LEU A 51 14.57 -18.33 7.25
N PRO A 52 15.35 -17.47 6.57
CA PRO A 52 16.69 -17.84 6.12
C PRO A 52 17.54 -18.40 7.27
N ASP A 53 18.27 -19.49 7.00
CA ASP A 53 19.21 -20.15 7.92
C ASP A 53 20.39 -19.26 8.34
N ALA A 54 20.68 -18.22 7.55
CA ALA A 54 21.61 -17.17 7.89
C ALA A 54 20.90 -15.81 7.89
N TYR A 55 21.06 -15.07 9.00
CA TYR A 55 20.72 -13.66 9.03
C TYR A 55 21.83 -12.86 8.33
N GLU A 56 21.54 -12.30 7.16
CA GLU A 56 22.40 -11.28 6.55
C GLU A 56 22.05 -9.94 7.17
N GLN A 57 22.95 -9.43 8.00
CA GLN A 57 22.84 -8.06 8.51
C GLN A 57 22.82 -7.11 7.31
N GLN A 58 21.74 -6.33 7.20
CA GLN A 58 21.68 -5.26 6.21
C GLN A 58 22.59 -4.14 6.70
N ASP A 59 23.68 -3.90 5.97
CA ASP A 59 24.64 -2.82 6.28
C ASP A 59 24.07 -1.43 5.96
N THR A 60 22.86 -1.36 5.40
CA THR A 60 22.13 -0.13 5.15
C THR A 60 20.96 0.04 6.12
N TYR A 61 21.00 1.11 6.91
CA TYR A 61 19.85 1.54 7.71
C TYR A 61 18.67 1.93 6.82
N PHE A 62 17.45 1.62 7.28
CA PHE A 62 16.24 2.16 6.69
C PHE A 62 16.18 3.68 6.89
N ARG A 63 16.02 4.43 5.80
CA ARG A 63 15.96 5.89 5.75
C ARG A 63 14.81 6.28 4.83
N GLY A 64 13.59 6.18 5.37
CA GLY A 64 12.37 6.45 4.64
C GLY A 64 11.89 7.89 4.73
N ILE A 65 11.05 8.29 3.78
CA ILE A 65 10.21 9.49 3.87
C ILE A 65 8.74 9.09 3.66
N TRP A 66 7.84 9.61 4.50
CA TRP A 66 6.41 9.54 4.28
C TRP A 66 5.97 10.67 3.36
N VAL A 67 5.21 10.34 2.32
CA VAL A 67 4.61 11.30 1.39
C VAL A 67 3.13 11.03 1.30
N THR A 68 2.31 12.07 1.47
CA THR A 68 0.86 11.97 1.39
C THR A 68 0.27 13.02 0.44
N PRO A 69 -0.61 12.62 -0.49
CA PRO A 69 -1.46 13.53 -1.27
C PRO A 69 -2.51 14.28 -0.45
N LYS A 70 -2.71 13.89 0.82
CA LYS A 70 -3.63 14.59 1.73
C LYS A 70 -3.16 16.02 2.05
N ASP A 71 -1.87 16.29 1.89
CA ASP A 71 -1.28 17.62 2.00
C ASP A 71 -0.82 18.09 0.61
N SER A 72 -1.56 19.05 0.03
CA SER A 72 -1.26 19.60 -1.29
C SER A 72 0.06 20.38 -1.35
N SER A 73 0.71 20.64 -0.22
CA SER A 73 2.07 21.21 -0.20
C SER A 73 3.16 20.16 -0.40
N CYS A 74 2.84 18.86 -0.26
CA CYS A 74 3.78 17.77 -0.45
C CYS A 74 3.79 17.25 -1.88
N ILE A 75 2.61 17.02 -2.47
CA ILE A 75 2.46 16.52 -3.83
C ILE A 75 1.11 16.94 -4.42
N GLY A 76 1.08 17.22 -5.71
CA GLY A 76 -0.08 17.67 -6.45
C GLY A 76 -1.05 16.57 -6.83
N THR A 77 -2.03 16.96 -7.63
CA THR A 77 -3.24 16.19 -7.94
C THR A 77 -3.59 16.29 -9.42
N ILE A 78 -4.37 15.35 -9.94
CA ILE A 78 -4.89 15.36 -11.32
C ILE A 78 -6.41 15.51 -11.25
N LYS A 79 -6.88 16.75 -11.04
CA LYS A 79 -8.31 17.05 -10.84
C LYS A 79 -9.03 17.51 -12.10
N ARG A 80 -8.30 17.85 -13.17
CA ARG A 80 -8.84 18.46 -14.40
C ARG A 80 -9.52 19.80 -14.15
N GLU A 81 -9.06 20.52 -13.14
CA GLU A 81 -9.59 21.81 -12.75
C GLU A 81 -8.72 22.94 -13.33
N GLY A 82 -9.29 24.12 -13.58
CA GLY A 82 -8.50 25.29 -13.98
C GLY A 82 -8.04 25.34 -15.44
N GLY A 83 -8.58 24.49 -16.32
CA GLY A 83 -8.40 24.59 -17.78
C GLY A 83 -7.12 23.97 -18.35
N LYS A 84 -6.33 23.27 -17.52
CA LYS A 84 -5.18 22.47 -17.97
C LYS A 84 -5.65 21.20 -18.70
N THR A 85 -4.86 20.75 -19.67
CA THR A 85 -5.03 19.44 -20.30
C THR A 85 -4.54 18.31 -19.39
N LEU A 86 -4.89 17.05 -19.70
CA LEU A 86 -4.38 15.90 -18.94
C LEU A 86 -2.86 15.87 -18.92
N ALA A 87 -2.26 16.09 -20.09
CA ALA A 87 -0.82 15.98 -20.26
C ALA A 87 -0.08 16.99 -19.39
N GLU A 88 -0.59 18.21 -19.30
CA GLU A 88 -0.02 19.26 -18.46
C GLU A 88 -0.10 18.90 -16.97
N GLU A 89 -1.24 18.41 -16.48
CA GLU A 89 -1.35 17.97 -15.07
C GLU A 89 -0.47 16.76 -14.76
N ILE A 90 -0.37 15.79 -15.69
CA ILE A 90 0.56 14.66 -15.54
C ILE A 90 2.00 15.17 -15.46
N ASP A 91 2.41 16.05 -16.36
CA ASP A 91 3.79 16.54 -16.41
C ASP A 91 4.16 17.35 -15.16
N GLU A 92 3.23 18.15 -14.63
CA GLU A 92 3.39 18.84 -13.34
C GLU A 92 3.52 17.86 -12.18
N TYR A 93 2.61 16.89 -12.08
CA TYR A 93 2.66 15.86 -11.02
C TYR A 93 3.98 15.08 -11.06
N LYS A 94 4.44 14.69 -12.26
CA LYS A 94 5.74 14.03 -12.44
C LYS A 94 6.88 14.92 -11.96
N ALA A 95 6.89 16.20 -12.31
CA ALA A 95 7.93 17.13 -11.88
C ALA A 95 7.99 17.26 -10.35
N GLU A 96 6.84 17.28 -9.67
CA GLU A 96 6.77 17.32 -8.20
C GLU A 96 7.27 16.01 -7.56
N VAL A 97 6.91 14.85 -8.11
CA VAL A 97 7.48 13.57 -7.67
C VAL A 97 8.99 13.54 -7.85
N ILE A 98 9.52 14.08 -8.96
CA ILE A 98 10.98 14.18 -9.15
C ILE A 98 11.62 15.07 -8.07
N GLN A 99 10.98 16.17 -7.66
CA GLN A 99 11.49 17.02 -6.57
C GLN A 99 11.56 16.26 -5.23
N ILE A 100 10.60 15.38 -4.95
CA ILE A 100 10.66 14.48 -3.78
C ILE A 100 11.88 13.57 -3.88
N PHE A 101 12.15 12.99 -5.05
CA PHE A 101 13.34 12.16 -5.24
C PHE A 101 14.66 12.93 -5.12
N ASP A 102 14.69 14.19 -5.53
CA ASP A 102 15.84 15.07 -5.33
C ASP A 102 16.09 15.33 -3.84
N VAL A 103 15.02 15.54 -3.05
CA VAL A 103 15.09 15.64 -1.58
C VAL A 103 15.60 14.33 -0.97
N MET A 104 15.07 13.18 -1.41
CA MET A 104 15.53 11.87 -0.96
C MET A 104 17.02 11.68 -1.23
N ASN A 105 17.48 12.02 -2.44
CA ASN A 105 18.89 11.92 -2.81
C ASN A 105 19.76 12.84 -1.94
N TYR A 106 19.34 14.08 -1.73
CA TYR A 106 20.07 15.06 -0.91
C TYR A 106 20.27 14.58 0.54
N TYR A 107 19.23 13.98 1.14
CA TYR A 107 19.28 13.44 2.50
C TYR A 107 19.73 11.97 2.56
N ASN A 108 20.16 11.39 1.44
CA ASN A 108 20.59 9.99 1.33
C ASN A 108 19.53 8.99 1.82
N LEU A 109 18.26 9.27 1.55
CA LEU A 109 17.13 8.39 1.84
C LEU A 109 17.10 7.22 0.84
N ASN A 110 16.48 6.11 1.24
CA ASN A 110 16.45 4.88 0.44
C ASN A 110 15.06 4.23 0.32
N ALA A 111 14.02 4.79 0.94
CA ALA A 111 12.67 4.27 0.83
C ALA A 111 11.64 5.40 0.73
N LEU A 112 10.71 5.27 -0.21
CA LEU A 112 9.53 6.12 -0.32
C LEU A 112 8.34 5.38 0.30
N ILE A 113 7.75 5.95 1.36
CA ILE A 113 6.53 5.46 1.99
C ILE A 113 5.37 6.32 1.48
N PHE A 114 4.66 5.84 0.47
CA PHE A 114 3.72 6.64 -0.31
C PHE A 114 2.27 6.29 0.01
N HIS A 115 1.47 7.29 0.39
CA HIS A 115 0.08 7.08 0.79
C HIS A 115 -0.82 6.80 -0.43
N ILE A 116 -1.16 5.54 -0.67
CA ILE A 116 -1.95 5.11 -1.83
C ILE A 116 -3.43 4.83 -1.53
N ARG A 117 -3.79 4.74 -0.25
CA ARG A 117 -5.16 4.52 0.24
C ARG A 117 -5.36 5.33 1.52
N ILE A 118 -6.17 6.39 1.45
CA ILE A 118 -6.26 7.43 2.48
C ILE A 118 -7.58 7.31 3.25
N ASP A 119 -8.69 7.25 2.52
CA ASP A 119 -10.07 7.41 2.98
C ASP A 119 -10.98 6.34 2.32
N ASN A 120 -10.65 5.06 2.53
CA ASN A 120 -11.31 3.91 1.87
C ASN A 120 -11.34 4.02 0.34
N ASP A 121 -10.30 4.63 -0.23
CA ASP A 121 -10.13 4.97 -1.64
C ASP A 121 -8.80 4.42 -2.19
N ALA A 122 -8.47 4.79 -3.42
CA ALA A 122 -7.25 4.39 -4.11
C ALA A 122 -6.66 5.54 -4.94
N LEU A 123 -5.34 5.62 -4.96
CA LEU A 123 -4.55 6.42 -5.92
C LEU A 123 -4.02 5.56 -7.07
N TYR A 124 -4.74 4.51 -7.42
CA TYR A 124 -4.37 3.58 -8.46
C TYR A 124 -5.64 2.93 -9.04
N PRO A 125 -5.60 2.39 -10.27
CA PRO A 125 -6.71 1.62 -10.82
C PRO A 125 -7.06 0.42 -9.93
N SER A 126 -8.19 0.51 -9.22
CA SER A 126 -8.69 -0.53 -8.32
C SER A 126 -10.06 -1.03 -8.78
N THR A 127 -10.29 -2.33 -8.59
CA THR A 127 -11.59 -2.98 -8.82
C THR A 127 -12.47 -2.95 -7.57
N MET A 128 -11.88 -2.60 -6.42
CA MET A 128 -12.49 -2.67 -5.10
C MET A 128 -12.69 -1.30 -4.46
N ASN A 129 -11.83 -0.33 -4.77
CA ASN A 129 -11.78 0.97 -4.13
C ASN A 129 -12.03 2.10 -5.14
N PRO A 130 -12.81 3.12 -4.78
CA PRO A 130 -13.01 4.28 -5.62
C PRO A 130 -11.73 5.13 -5.70
N TRP A 131 -11.57 5.89 -6.77
CA TRP A 131 -10.50 6.88 -6.88
C TRP A 131 -10.60 7.96 -5.78
N SER A 132 -9.45 8.34 -5.22
CA SER A 132 -9.35 9.28 -4.11
C SER A 132 -9.68 10.73 -4.50
N ASP A 133 -10.44 11.43 -3.65
CA ASP A 133 -10.69 12.88 -3.77
C ASP A 133 -9.50 13.76 -3.34
N TRP A 134 -8.51 13.14 -2.69
CA TRP A 134 -7.20 13.74 -2.43
C TRP A 134 -6.32 13.79 -3.67
N PHE A 135 -6.68 13.06 -4.74
CA PHE A 135 -5.88 13.00 -5.96
C PHE A 135 -6.62 13.44 -7.23
N THR A 136 -7.91 13.17 -7.32
CA THR A 136 -8.77 13.51 -8.46
C THR A 136 -10.15 13.91 -7.93
N THR A 137 -11.20 13.84 -8.75
CA THR A 137 -12.58 13.83 -8.27
C THR A 137 -12.93 12.44 -7.74
N TYR A 138 -13.58 12.37 -6.58
CA TYR A 138 -13.96 11.09 -5.95
C TYR A 138 -14.58 10.10 -6.95
N GLY A 139 -14.00 8.91 -7.03
CA GLY A 139 -14.47 7.82 -7.88
C GLY A 139 -14.24 7.99 -9.38
N LEU A 140 -13.68 9.13 -9.84
CA LEU A 140 -13.42 9.38 -11.26
C LEU A 140 -11.97 9.06 -11.62
N ASP A 141 -11.82 8.23 -12.65
CA ASP A 141 -10.51 7.88 -13.22
C ASP A 141 -9.83 9.12 -13.81
N PRO A 142 -8.60 9.47 -13.36
CA PRO A 142 -7.85 10.60 -13.92
C PRO A 142 -7.40 10.38 -15.37
N GLY A 143 -7.47 9.14 -15.87
CA GLY A 143 -7.08 8.71 -17.22
C GLY A 143 -5.62 8.26 -17.33
N TRP A 144 -4.96 8.04 -16.19
CA TRP A 144 -3.57 7.64 -16.08
C TRP A 144 -3.33 6.91 -14.75
N ASP A 145 -2.44 5.92 -14.75
CA ASP A 145 -2.04 5.20 -13.53
C ASP A 145 -0.80 5.87 -12.92
N PRO A 146 -0.96 6.71 -11.89
CA PRO A 146 0.17 7.38 -11.27
C PRO A 146 1.05 6.41 -10.47
N LEU A 147 0.46 5.37 -9.86
CA LEU A 147 1.18 4.48 -8.95
C LEU A 147 2.22 3.66 -9.70
N ALA A 148 1.85 3.09 -10.85
CA ALA A 148 2.79 2.36 -11.69
C ALA A 148 4.02 3.22 -12.08
N TRP A 149 3.80 4.48 -12.44
CA TRP A 149 4.88 5.38 -12.83
C TRP A 149 5.77 5.79 -11.64
N VAL A 150 5.18 6.10 -10.49
CA VAL A 150 5.96 6.48 -9.29
C VAL A 150 6.84 5.31 -8.85
N ILE A 151 6.33 4.07 -8.85
CA ILE A 151 7.10 2.87 -8.52
C ILE A 151 8.27 2.69 -9.49
N GLU A 152 8.02 2.78 -10.80
CA GLU A 152 9.06 2.65 -11.82
C GLU A 152 10.18 3.69 -11.62
N GLU A 153 9.83 4.94 -11.34
CA GLU A 153 10.82 6.00 -11.10
C GLU A 153 11.55 5.86 -9.75
N CYS A 154 10.89 5.32 -8.73
CA CYS A 154 11.48 4.97 -7.45
C CYS A 154 12.60 3.93 -7.65
N HIS A 155 12.27 2.84 -8.33
CA HIS A 155 13.18 1.73 -8.59
C HIS A 155 14.34 2.09 -9.52
N LYS A 156 14.12 2.95 -10.53
CA LYS A 156 15.20 3.50 -11.38
C LYS A 156 16.30 4.19 -10.58
N ARG A 157 15.97 4.71 -9.39
CA ARG A 157 16.90 5.40 -8.49
C ARG A 157 17.43 4.50 -7.37
N GLY A 158 17.01 3.23 -7.33
CA GLY A 158 17.41 2.28 -6.30
C GLY A 158 16.74 2.51 -4.95
N TYR A 159 15.59 3.18 -4.92
CA TYR A 159 14.78 3.35 -3.72
C TYR A 159 13.76 2.23 -3.61
N GLU A 160 13.49 1.77 -2.39
CA GLU A 160 12.33 0.92 -2.11
C GLU A 160 11.04 1.75 -2.17
N PHE A 161 9.95 1.14 -2.62
CA PHE A 161 8.61 1.70 -2.60
C PHE A 161 7.72 0.94 -1.62
N HIS A 162 7.28 1.62 -0.56
CA HIS A 162 6.37 1.10 0.46
C HIS A 162 4.99 1.69 0.24
N ALA A 163 4.03 0.85 -0.13
CA ALA A 163 2.64 1.22 -0.32
C ALA A 163 1.95 1.47 1.02
N TRP A 164 1.81 2.73 1.40
CA TRP A 164 1.15 3.13 2.64
C TRP A 164 -0.37 3.20 2.47
N MET A 165 -1.07 2.53 3.37
CA MET A 165 -2.52 2.47 3.41
C MET A 165 -3.03 2.74 4.82
N ASN A 166 -4.09 3.54 4.91
CA ASN A 166 -4.98 3.49 6.05
C ASN A 166 -5.94 2.28 5.90
N PRO A 167 -5.99 1.35 6.88
CA PRO A 167 -6.82 0.16 6.72
C PRO A 167 -8.31 0.50 6.78
N TYR A 168 -8.75 1.25 7.78
CA TYR A 168 -10.17 1.32 8.14
C TYR A 168 -10.84 2.66 7.85
N ARG A 169 -10.11 3.78 7.77
CA ARG A 169 -10.71 5.11 7.60
C ARG A 169 -11.55 5.17 6.32
N ILE A 170 -12.75 5.71 6.45
CA ILE A 170 -13.60 6.15 5.34
C ILE A 170 -13.53 7.67 5.20
N LYS A 171 -13.67 8.40 6.31
CA LYS A 171 -13.44 9.84 6.36
C LYS A 171 -13.01 10.25 7.77
N ALA A 172 -12.10 11.21 7.86
CA ALA A 172 -11.70 11.79 9.14
C ALA A 172 -12.76 12.76 9.70
N SER A 173 -13.54 13.40 8.84
CA SER A 173 -14.69 14.24 9.19
C SER A 173 -15.58 14.41 7.96
N SER A 174 -16.90 14.40 8.15
CA SER A 174 -17.89 14.54 7.08
C SER A 174 -19.20 15.11 7.64
N ASP A 175 -19.93 15.83 6.80
CA ASP A 175 -21.32 16.22 7.05
C ASP A 175 -22.32 15.08 6.77
N LYS A 176 -21.84 13.97 6.21
CA LYS A 176 -22.65 12.83 5.78
C LYS A 176 -22.87 11.85 6.90
N THR A 177 -24.08 11.32 6.95
CA THR A 177 -24.40 10.14 7.75
C THR A 177 -23.71 8.90 7.18
N VAL A 178 -23.59 7.85 8.00
CA VAL A 178 -23.07 6.54 7.57
C VAL A 178 -23.83 5.99 6.35
N ALA A 179 -25.15 6.17 6.30
CA ALA A 179 -25.96 5.71 5.17
C ALA A 179 -25.64 6.46 3.86
N GLU A 180 -25.39 7.77 3.95
CA GLU A 180 -24.99 8.59 2.80
C GLU A 180 -23.57 8.26 2.34
N LEU A 181 -22.63 8.02 3.25
CA LEU A 181 -21.29 7.54 2.92
C LEU A 181 -21.35 6.19 2.19
N ALA A 182 -22.12 5.23 2.70
CA ALA A 182 -22.28 3.94 2.05
C ALA A 182 -22.89 4.05 0.65
N THR A 183 -23.87 4.95 0.47
CA THR A 183 -24.50 5.23 -0.82
C THR A 183 -23.50 5.85 -1.80
N MET A 184 -22.68 6.79 -1.34
CA MET A 184 -21.62 7.40 -2.13
C MET A 184 -20.60 6.35 -2.59
N ILE A 185 -20.06 5.55 -1.67
CA ILE A 185 -19.13 4.46 -1.99
C ILE A 185 -19.76 3.50 -3.02
N ARG A 186 -21.01 3.07 -2.80
CA ARG A 186 -21.73 2.17 -3.71
C ARG A 186 -21.85 2.71 -5.14
N SER A 187 -21.94 4.03 -5.30
CA SER A 187 -22.13 4.66 -6.60
C SER A 187 -20.89 4.57 -7.50
N TYR A 188 -19.70 4.44 -6.90
CA TYR A 188 -18.41 4.40 -7.62
C TYR A 188 -17.69 3.05 -7.48
N ALA A 189 -17.90 2.34 -6.37
CA ALA A 189 -17.27 1.06 -6.07
C ALA A 189 -18.29 0.12 -5.40
N PRO A 190 -19.25 -0.46 -6.14
CA PRO A 190 -20.30 -1.31 -5.58
C PRO A 190 -19.76 -2.59 -4.91
N ASN A 191 -18.54 -3.02 -5.26
CA ASN A 191 -17.86 -4.17 -4.65
C ASN A 191 -17.09 -3.81 -3.36
N ASN A 192 -17.01 -2.52 -3.02
CA ASN A 192 -16.36 -2.08 -1.78
C ASN A 192 -17.20 -2.52 -0.58
N ILE A 193 -16.57 -3.05 0.47
CA ILE A 193 -17.30 -3.52 1.66
C ILE A 193 -18.04 -2.39 2.38
N GLY A 194 -17.53 -1.15 2.28
CA GLY A 194 -18.17 0.07 2.78
C GLY A 194 -19.37 0.54 1.96
N ALA A 195 -19.70 -0.11 0.83
CA ALA A 195 -20.96 0.14 0.12
C ALA A 195 -22.19 -0.33 0.93
N ASP A 196 -21.99 -1.07 2.01
CA ASP A 196 -23.00 -1.46 2.99
C ASP A 196 -22.77 -0.75 4.33
N ALA A 197 -23.75 0.03 4.76
CA ALA A 197 -23.72 0.81 6.00
C ALA A 197 -23.53 -0.05 7.26
N SER A 198 -23.90 -1.34 7.24
CA SER A 198 -23.70 -2.25 8.38
C SER A 198 -22.22 -2.58 8.63
N ASN A 199 -21.35 -2.34 7.64
CA ASN A 199 -19.91 -2.51 7.76
C ASN A 199 -19.18 -1.26 8.24
N ILE A 200 -19.90 -0.19 8.62
CA ILE A 200 -19.32 1.11 8.95
C ILE A 200 -19.66 1.49 10.39
N LEU A 201 -18.65 1.99 11.11
CA LEU A 201 -18.82 2.65 12.40
C LEU A 201 -18.69 4.16 12.20
N GLY A 202 -19.68 4.90 12.70
CA GLY A 202 -19.60 6.36 12.78
C GLY A 202 -18.78 6.77 14.00
N GLU A 203 -17.99 7.82 13.85
CA GLU A 203 -17.13 8.37 14.88
C GLU A 203 -17.65 9.73 15.34
N LYS A 204 -16.98 10.28 16.36
CA LYS A 204 -17.20 11.67 16.76
C LYS A 204 -16.84 12.63 15.60
N ASP A 205 -17.44 13.82 15.62
CA ASP A 205 -17.13 14.92 14.69
C ASP A 205 -17.30 14.57 13.19
N GLY A 206 -18.16 13.58 12.92
CA GLY A 206 -18.51 13.14 11.56
C GLY A 206 -17.49 12.19 10.92
N GLY A 207 -16.54 11.66 11.69
CA GLY A 207 -15.63 10.61 11.20
C GLY A 207 -16.35 9.29 10.94
N ALA A 208 -15.72 8.41 10.16
CA ALA A 208 -16.22 7.06 9.91
C ALA A 208 -15.09 6.10 9.56
N ILE A 209 -15.20 4.86 10.05
CA ILE A 209 -14.31 3.74 9.72
C ILE A 209 -15.10 2.51 9.27
N LEU A 210 -14.48 1.65 8.48
CA LEU A 210 -14.89 0.26 8.33
C LEU A 210 -14.77 -0.45 9.67
N ASN A 211 -15.77 -1.26 10.04
CA ASN A 211 -15.83 -1.95 11.33
C ASN A 211 -14.78 -3.09 11.40
N PRO A 212 -13.68 -2.95 12.17
CA PRO A 212 -12.63 -3.98 12.21
C PRO A 212 -13.09 -5.29 12.86
N GLY A 213 -14.18 -5.26 13.63
CA GLY A 213 -14.77 -6.43 14.28
C GLY A 213 -15.42 -7.41 13.31
N ILE A 214 -15.76 -6.98 12.09
CA ILE A 214 -16.44 -7.82 11.09
C ILE A 214 -15.40 -8.62 10.29
N PRO A 215 -15.45 -9.98 10.27
CA PRO A 215 -14.50 -10.79 9.52
C PRO A 215 -14.45 -10.47 8.02
N ALA A 216 -15.59 -10.14 7.41
CA ALA A 216 -15.66 -9.74 6.01
C ALA A 216 -14.91 -8.42 5.73
N VAL A 217 -14.91 -7.46 6.67
CA VAL A 217 -14.12 -6.24 6.57
C VAL A 217 -12.63 -6.57 6.62
N ARG A 218 -12.18 -7.41 7.56
CA ARG A 218 -10.78 -7.83 7.63
C ARG A 218 -10.32 -8.53 6.34
N LYS A 219 -11.17 -9.41 5.79
CA LYS A 219 -10.90 -10.04 4.49
C LYS A 219 -10.78 -9.02 3.37
N PHE A 220 -11.66 -8.02 3.32
CA PHE A 220 -11.62 -6.96 2.32
C PHE A 220 -10.31 -6.15 2.37
N ILE A 221 -9.78 -5.87 3.57
CA ILE A 221 -8.47 -5.21 3.72
C ILE A 221 -7.33 -6.09 3.20
N VAL A 222 -7.34 -7.39 3.51
CA VAL A 222 -6.36 -8.34 2.97
C VAL A 222 -6.46 -8.39 1.44
N ASP A 223 -7.67 -8.50 0.89
CA ASP A 223 -7.89 -8.56 -0.55
C ASP A 223 -7.41 -7.27 -1.24
N THR A 224 -7.60 -6.10 -0.62
CA THR A 224 -7.08 -4.80 -1.09
C THR A 224 -5.55 -4.78 -1.12
N CYS A 225 -4.89 -5.27 -0.06
CA CYS A 225 -3.43 -5.41 -0.04
C CYS A 225 -2.95 -6.35 -1.15
N MET A 226 -3.66 -7.46 -1.35
CA MET A 226 -3.32 -8.44 -2.38
C MET A 226 -3.59 -7.92 -3.81
N GLU A 227 -4.54 -7.01 -4.01
CA GLU A 227 -4.72 -6.33 -5.31
C GLU A 227 -3.47 -5.53 -5.65
N VAL A 228 -2.92 -4.77 -4.70
CA VAL A 228 -1.71 -3.98 -4.91
C VAL A 228 -0.50 -4.89 -5.16
N ILE A 229 -0.28 -5.89 -4.30
CA ILE A 229 0.86 -6.83 -4.43
C ILE A 229 0.84 -7.58 -5.77
N ARG A 230 -0.34 -7.88 -6.32
CA ARG A 230 -0.45 -8.59 -7.61
C ARG A 230 -0.24 -7.70 -8.82
N ASN A 231 -0.59 -6.42 -8.71
CA ASN A 231 -0.63 -5.51 -9.85
C ASN A 231 0.61 -4.60 -9.93
N TYR A 232 1.33 -4.42 -8.82
CA TYR A 232 2.46 -3.50 -8.71
C TYR A 232 3.66 -4.15 -8.04
N ASP A 233 4.85 -3.76 -8.47
CA ASP A 233 6.13 -4.19 -7.90
C ASP A 233 6.44 -3.38 -6.62
N VAL A 234 5.64 -3.57 -5.58
CA VAL A 234 5.85 -2.90 -4.28
C VAL A 234 6.83 -3.70 -3.42
N ASP A 235 7.72 -3.00 -2.71
CA ASP A 235 8.67 -3.62 -1.80
C ASP A 235 8.04 -3.94 -0.43
N ALA A 236 7.01 -3.16 -0.04
CA ALA A 236 6.27 -3.39 1.20
C ALA A 236 4.85 -2.84 1.17
N ILE A 237 3.98 -3.39 2.02
CA ILE A 237 2.74 -2.76 2.48
C ILE A 237 2.99 -2.11 3.84
N HIS A 238 2.57 -0.87 4.02
CA HIS A 238 2.79 -0.08 5.23
C HIS A 238 1.45 0.41 5.80
N PHE A 239 1.14 0.10 7.06
CA PHE A 239 0.02 0.73 7.78
C PHE A 239 0.55 1.73 8.79
N ASP A 240 -0.15 2.84 8.94
CA ASP A 240 0.11 3.85 9.96
C ASP A 240 -0.60 3.50 11.28
N ASP A 241 -0.95 4.52 12.08
CA ASP A 241 -1.36 4.40 13.48
C ASP A 241 -2.89 4.43 13.69
N TYR A 242 -3.70 4.36 12.65
CA TYR A 242 -5.16 4.44 12.75
C TYR A 242 -5.84 3.05 12.75
N PHE A 243 -6.35 2.65 13.91
CA PHE A 243 -7.09 1.41 14.11
C PHE A 243 -8.53 1.70 14.55
N TYR A 244 -8.84 1.46 15.83
CA TYR A 244 -10.06 1.95 16.46
C TYR A 244 -9.88 3.42 16.87
N SER A 245 -10.95 4.20 16.76
CA SER A 245 -11.02 5.60 17.17
C SER A 245 -11.95 5.80 18.36
N ASP A 246 -11.93 7.00 18.94
CA ASP A 246 -12.93 7.41 19.91
C ASP A 246 -14.30 7.60 19.23
N MET A 247 -15.14 6.59 19.36
CA MET A 247 -16.50 6.59 18.80
C MET A 247 -17.51 7.44 19.59
N GLY A 248 -17.11 8.06 20.71
CA GLY A 248 -17.99 8.87 21.56
C GLY A 248 -19.27 8.13 22.00
N ALA A 249 -20.37 8.86 22.24
CA ALA A 249 -21.67 8.28 22.59
C ALA A 249 -22.31 7.48 21.42
N ALA A 250 -21.88 7.71 20.18
CA ALA A 250 -22.30 6.93 19.01
C ALA A 250 -21.68 5.53 18.98
N GLY A 251 -20.54 5.34 19.67
CA GLY A 251 -19.92 4.06 19.97
C GLY A 251 -20.37 3.41 21.27
N ALA A 252 -21.39 3.97 21.95
CA ALA A 252 -22.04 3.26 23.03
C ALA A 252 -22.64 1.98 22.44
N LEU A 253 -21.95 0.86 22.67
CA LEU A 253 -22.45 -0.47 22.34
C LEU A 253 -23.83 -0.59 22.99
N THR A 254 -24.90 -0.52 22.19
CA THR A 254 -26.24 -0.90 22.63
C THR A 254 -26.30 -2.43 22.65
N GLY A 255 -25.51 -3.01 23.55
CA GLY A 255 -25.26 -4.44 23.67
C GLY A 255 -24.44 -4.71 24.93
N SER A 256 -24.55 -5.92 25.46
CA SER A 256 -23.75 -6.38 26.61
C SER A 256 -22.27 -6.02 26.39
N ASN A 257 -21.64 -5.39 27.40
CA ASN A 257 -20.19 -5.17 27.52
C ASN A 257 -19.38 -6.48 27.63
N SER A 258 -19.78 -7.51 26.90
CA SER A 258 -18.84 -8.56 26.55
C SER A 258 -17.93 -7.93 25.51
N ILE A 259 -16.70 -7.60 25.94
CA ILE A 259 -15.53 -7.76 25.08
C ILE A 259 -15.82 -9.03 24.30
N LEU A 260 -16.00 -8.92 22.98
CA LEU A 260 -16.21 -10.08 22.12
C LEU A 260 -15.24 -11.12 22.62
N THR A 261 -15.72 -12.30 23.02
CA THR A 261 -14.84 -13.42 23.27
C THR A 261 -14.09 -13.62 21.97
N GLU A 262 -12.91 -13.00 21.89
CA GLU A 262 -12.06 -12.93 20.73
C GLU A 262 -11.85 -14.37 20.29
N PRO A 263 -12.43 -14.81 19.16
CA PRO A 263 -12.36 -16.21 18.78
C PRO A 263 -10.92 -16.63 18.42
N ASP A 264 -9.99 -15.67 18.31
CA ASP A 264 -8.56 -15.89 18.06
C ASP A 264 -7.70 -16.03 19.34
N GLN A 265 -8.26 -15.78 20.53
CA GLN A 265 -7.58 -16.05 21.81
C GLN A 265 -7.73 -17.51 22.26
N ALA A 266 -8.56 -18.31 21.57
CA ALA A 266 -8.91 -19.67 21.97
C ALA A 266 -8.19 -20.78 21.17
N THR A 267 -7.18 -20.46 20.36
CA THR A 267 -6.41 -21.45 19.59
C THR A 267 -4.90 -21.25 19.71
#